data_AF-A0A7G8ULM7-F1
#
_entry.id   AF-A0A7G8ULM7-F1
#
_cell.length_a   1.000
_cell.length_b   1.000
_cell.length_c   1.000
_cell.angle_alpha   90.00
_cell.angle_beta   90.00
_cell.angle_gamma   90.00
#
_symmetry.space_group_name_H-M   'P 1'
#
loop_
_entity.id
_entity.type
_entity.pdbx_description
1 polymer ?
#
loop_
_entity_poly.entity_id
_entity_poly.type
_entity_poly.pdbx_seq_one_letter_code
_entity_poly.pdbx_strand_id
1 'polypeptide(L)'
;MTGDAAATGYGFIDRIASIYNKLFVNPAYRPLLLLLGAPITLILFGVYQYRKTRDGSSRRKQEIRSELAASGMKERLLAEAIDRLTRKHRFFGQSVTKEQLNAEAVRLAETKFNVLVEERLHETFAAGNSRGQLTFSETYRELMGHPLFAALSFVLGLPMYVLMAVYANPYAKYIAERLFMALFVILGVSFLVFTILYISPMSPAANILGETATDEQIAAFNRLYGLDQPYFVQLWNTIRDIFTFDLGRSFAGNEDVTVSIANKFPVTLTLTLISTVIAVIIALPIGIISATRPNSFFDYTFMFIALLGLSIPNFWQGLIFILNFSINWSWLPATYNPNNWLSAIMPIVVLGTGLTAAVARMTRSSTLEVIHEDYIITARAKGLARRSVLWKHAVGNALIPIITVIGLQFGGMLGGAAVTEKVFNINGIGSYIVDKQFIPDIPAIMGGVVYTAITISIVNVIVDLMYAFFDPRIRSKMKQY
;
A
#
# COMPACT_ATOMS: atom_id res chain seq x y z
N MET A 1 50.97 -10.86 -14.28
CA MET A 1 50.24 -10.66 -12.99
C MET A 1 50.36 -9.18 -12.64
N THR A 2 49.30 -8.59 -12.06
CA THR A 2 49.09 -7.16 -11.77
C THR A 2 48.57 -6.31 -12.93
N GLY A 3 47.24 -6.27 -13.06
CA GLY A 3 46.59 -5.34 -13.99
C GLY A 3 45.11 -5.60 -14.21
N ASP A 4 44.32 -5.81 -13.14
CA ASP A 4 42.84 -5.84 -13.30
C ASP A 4 42.02 -5.61 -12.01
N ALA A 5 42.61 -5.04 -10.96
CA ALA A 5 41.92 -4.85 -9.67
C ALA A 5 41.38 -3.42 -9.45
N ALA A 6 41.66 -2.45 -10.32
CA ALA A 6 41.36 -1.03 -10.08
C ALA A 6 40.07 -0.51 -10.75
N ALA A 7 39.45 -1.26 -11.67
CA ALA A 7 38.30 -0.78 -12.45
C ALA A 7 36.93 -1.04 -11.80
N THR A 8 36.85 -1.82 -10.72
CA THR A 8 35.57 -2.21 -10.07
C THR A 8 35.12 -1.25 -8.96
N GLY A 9 36.04 -0.49 -8.35
CA GLY A 9 35.75 0.38 -7.19
C GLY A 9 34.97 1.66 -7.54
N TYR A 10 35.25 2.27 -8.69
CA TYR A 10 34.57 3.51 -9.12
C TYR A 10 33.08 3.29 -9.42
N GLY A 11 32.70 2.12 -9.98
CA GLY A 11 31.30 1.82 -10.31
C GLY A 11 30.39 1.63 -9.09
N PHE A 12 30.92 1.12 -7.97
CA PHE A 12 30.13 0.88 -6.76
C PHE A 12 29.82 2.18 -6.00
N ILE A 13 30.85 3.02 -5.79
CA ILE A 13 30.70 4.31 -5.11
C ILE A 13 29.77 5.23 -5.91
N ASP A 14 29.95 5.29 -7.23
CA ASP A 14 29.08 6.09 -8.10
C ASP A 14 27.63 5.61 -8.09
N ARG A 15 27.40 4.30 -8.02
CA ARG A 15 26.05 3.74 -7.88
C ARG A 15 25.41 4.15 -6.54
N ILE A 16 26.14 4.06 -5.43
CA ILE A 16 25.66 4.49 -4.10
C ILE A 16 25.37 5.99 -4.09
N ALA A 17 26.28 6.82 -4.60
CA ALA A 17 26.09 8.26 -4.66
C ALA A 17 24.90 8.65 -5.55
N SER A 18 24.68 7.95 -6.66
CA SER A 18 23.51 8.14 -7.53
C SER A 18 22.20 7.83 -6.79
N ILE A 19 22.13 6.70 -6.07
CA ILE A 19 20.94 6.33 -5.27
C ILE A 19 20.69 7.35 -4.16
N TYR A 20 21.75 7.80 -3.48
CA TYR A 20 21.65 8.83 -2.44
C TYR A 20 21.07 10.13 -3.01
N ASN A 21 21.58 10.58 -4.15
CA ASN A 21 21.09 11.78 -4.81
C ASN A 21 19.61 11.65 -5.22
N LYS A 22 19.21 10.51 -5.81
CA LYS A 22 17.81 10.24 -6.16
C LYS A 22 16.88 10.35 -4.93
N LEU A 23 17.29 9.79 -3.80
CA LEU A 23 16.53 9.84 -2.55
C LEU A 23 16.49 11.24 -1.93
N PHE A 24 17.61 11.97 -1.97
CA PHE A 24 17.73 13.30 -1.40
C PHE A 24 16.91 14.35 -2.16
N VAL A 25 16.83 14.24 -3.49
CA VAL A 25 16.01 15.13 -4.34
C VAL A 25 14.51 14.85 -4.15
N ASN A 26 14.13 13.62 -3.80
CA ASN A 26 12.73 13.27 -3.62
C ASN A 26 12.19 13.76 -2.26
N PRO A 27 11.19 14.67 -2.23
CA PRO A 27 10.72 15.27 -0.98
C PRO A 27 10.12 14.27 0.01
N ALA A 28 9.57 13.15 -0.47
CA ALA A 28 8.96 12.14 0.39
C ALA A 28 10.00 11.34 1.19
N TYR A 29 11.16 11.03 0.59
CA TYR A 29 12.17 10.16 1.21
C TYR A 29 13.35 10.92 1.79
N ARG A 30 13.55 12.18 1.41
CA ARG A 30 14.57 13.05 1.99
C ARG A 30 14.56 13.06 3.53
N PRO A 31 13.43 13.27 4.24
CA PRO A 31 13.46 13.28 5.71
C PRO A 31 13.86 11.91 6.28
N LEU A 32 13.42 10.82 5.67
CA LEU A 32 13.74 9.46 6.09
C LEU A 32 15.23 9.14 5.88
N LEU A 33 15.80 9.53 4.74
CA LEU A 33 17.22 9.40 4.42
C LEU A 33 18.09 10.14 5.46
N LEU A 34 17.71 11.38 5.79
CA LEU A 34 18.43 12.19 6.77
C LEU A 34 18.31 11.65 8.20
N LEU A 35 17.13 11.14 8.58
CA LEU A 35 16.90 10.56 9.90
C LEU A 35 17.64 9.24 10.10
N LEU A 36 17.52 8.31 9.14
CA LEU A 36 18.18 7.00 9.19
C LEU A 36 19.70 7.09 8.99
N GLY A 37 20.17 8.18 8.37
CA GLY A 37 21.58 8.49 8.17
C GLY A 37 22.07 9.65 9.03
N ALA A 38 21.41 9.97 10.16
CA ALA A 38 21.69 11.18 10.93
C ALA A 38 23.18 11.40 11.28
N PRO A 39 23.93 10.39 11.76
CA PRO A 39 25.36 10.55 12.05
C PRO A 39 26.17 10.98 10.82
N ILE A 40 25.88 10.36 9.67
CA ILE A 40 26.58 10.62 8.40
C ILE A 40 26.18 11.95 7.82
N THR A 41 24.90 12.27 7.89
CA THR A 41 24.34 13.54 7.45
C THR A 41 24.93 14.72 8.21
N LEU A 42 25.13 14.60 9.52
CA LEU A 42 25.76 15.64 10.33
C LEU A 42 27.22 15.89 9.93
N ILE A 43 28.00 14.83 9.73
CA ILE A 43 29.38 14.92 9.22
C ILE A 43 29.37 15.57 7.83
N LEU A 44 28.47 15.12 6.95
CA LEU A 44 28.33 15.66 5.60
C LEU A 44 28.01 17.14 5.59
N PHE A 45 27.08 17.55 6.46
CA PHE A 45 26.65 18.91 6.60
C PHE A 45 27.80 19.80 7.09
N GLY A 46 28.55 19.35 8.09
CA GLY A 46 29.75 20.05 8.55
C GLY A 46 30.78 20.25 7.43
N VAL A 47 31.09 19.20 6.68
CA VAL A 47 32.04 19.25 5.56
C VAL A 47 31.50 20.14 4.42
N TYR A 48 30.21 20.03 4.10
CA TYR A 48 29.55 20.84 3.09
C TYR A 48 29.58 22.34 3.45
N GLN A 49 29.25 22.72 4.68
CA GLN A 49 29.31 24.11 5.13
C GLN A 49 30.74 24.66 5.12
N TYR A 50 31.70 23.85 5.56
CA TYR A 50 33.13 24.22 5.52
C TYR A 50 33.65 24.44 4.09
N ARG A 51 33.20 23.63 3.13
CA ARG A 51 33.57 23.77 1.72
C ARG A 51 32.83 24.92 1.04
N LYS A 52 31.53 25.07 1.31
CA LYS A 52 30.69 26.14 0.75
C LYS A 52 31.19 27.54 1.12
N THR A 53 31.65 27.73 2.35
CA THR A 53 32.24 29.01 2.80
C THR A 53 33.55 29.35 2.09
N ARG A 54 34.22 28.36 1.48
CA ARG A 54 35.46 28.53 0.71
C ARG A 54 35.28 28.42 -0.80
N ASP A 55 34.09 28.06 -1.26
CA ASP A 55 33.79 27.88 -2.67
C ASP A 55 33.54 29.22 -3.36
N GLY A 56 34.33 29.50 -4.40
CA GLY A 56 34.18 30.69 -5.25
C GLY A 56 32.93 30.67 -6.14
N SER A 57 32.19 29.56 -6.20
CA SER A 57 31.00 29.39 -7.06
C SER A 57 29.93 30.48 -6.85
N SER A 58 29.71 30.94 -5.61
CA SER A 58 28.73 32.01 -5.35
C SER A 58 29.19 33.38 -5.86
N ARG A 59 30.50 33.69 -5.77
CA ARG A 59 31.08 34.88 -6.42
C ARG A 59 30.96 34.79 -7.94
N ARG A 60 31.28 33.62 -8.51
CA ARG A 60 31.23 33.40 -9.95
C ARG A 60 29.82 33.48 -10.53
N LYS A 61 28.82 32.95 -9.82
CA LYS A 61 27.41 33.10 -10.17
C LYS A 61 26.98 34.57 -10.15
N GLN A 62 27.49 35.35 -9.20
CA GLN A 62 27.19 36.78 -9.11
C GLN A 62 27.88 37.59 -10.21
N GLU A 63 29.12 37.23 -10.58
CA GLU A 63 29.84 37.77 -11.74
C GLU A 63 29.06 37.51 -13.03
N ILE A 64 28.69 36.26 -13.32
CA ILE A 64 27.89 35.89 -14.52
C ILE A 64 26.55 36.62 -14.53
N ARG A 65 25.88 36.71 -13.38
CA ARG A 65 24.62 37.46 -13.26
C ARG A 65 24.82 38.94 -13.58
N SER A 66 25.93 39.53 -13.14
CA SER A 66 26.26 40.93 -13.43
C SER A 66 26.65 41.16 -14.89
N GLU A 67 27.38 40.24 -15.52
CA GLU A 67 27.73 40.28 -16.95
C GLU A 67 26.49 40.15 -17.84
N LEU A 68 25.60 39.21 -17.53
CA LEU A 68 24.34 39.02 -18.26
C LEU A 68 23.38 40.20 -18.06
N ALA A 69 23.38 40.82 -16.87
CA ALA A 69 22.62 42.04 -16.65
C ALA A 69 23.21 43.23 -17.43
N ALA A 70 24.54 43.39 -17.42
CA ALA A 70 25.24 44.45 -18.14
C ALA A 70 25.10 44.35 -19.67
N SER A 71 24.93 43.14 -20.21
CA SER A 71 24.69 42.94 -21.65
C SER A 71 23.26 43.28 -22.12
N GLY A 72 22.39 43.72 -21.21
CA GLY A 72 20.98 44.03 -21.52
C GLY A 72 20.10 42.80 -21.72
N MET A 73 20.57 41.60 -21.32
CA MET A 73 19.86 40.35 -21.55
C MET A 73 18.55 40.29 -20.77
N LYS A 74 18.52 40.87 -19.57
CA LYS A 74 17.33 40.90 -18.71
C LYS A 74 16.21 41.73 -19.34
N GLU A 75 16.55 42.87 -19.93
CA GLU A 75 15.65 43.78 -20.62
C GLU A 75 15.10 43.13 -21.91
N ARG A 76 15.95 42.40 -22.65
CA ARG A 76 15.52 41.61 -23.83
C ARG A 76 14.52 40.52 -23.46
N LEU A 77 14.81 39.74 -22.42
CA LEU A 77 13.90 38.67 -21.94
C LEU A 77 12.56 39.23 -21.45
N LEU A 78 12.57 40.42 -20.85
CA LEU A 78 11.35 41.12 -20.45
C LEU A 78 10.52 41.52 -21.67
N ALA A 79 11.14 42.12 -22.69
CA ALA A 79 10.45 42.51 -23.91
C ALA A 79 9.84 41.29 -24.64
N GLU A 80 10.59 40.18 -24.75
CA GLU A 80 10.09 38.93 -25.31
C GLU A 80 8.94 38.33 -24.50
N ALA A 81 9.02 38.39 -23.16
CA ALA A 81 7.97 37.88 -22.29
C ALA A 81 6.67 38.67 -22.46
N ILE A 82 6.74 40.00 -22.54
CA ILE A 82 5.59 40.89 -22.77
C ILE A 82 4.94 40.57 -24.12
N ASP A 83 5.72 40.48 -25.19
CA ASP A 83 5.22 40.21 -26.53
C ASP A 83 4.58 38.81 -26.63
N ARG A 84 5.23 37.79 -26.04
CA ARG A 84 4.71 36.42 -26.01
C ARG A 84 3.39 36.32 -25.21
N LEU A 85 3.31 36.93 -24.04
CA LEU A 85 2.09 36.92 -23.22
C LEU A 85 0.96 37.71 -23.88
N THR A 86 1.28 38.84 -24.54
CA THR A 86 0.30 39.63 -25.31
C THR A 86 -0.31 38.80 -26.44
N ARG A 87 0.51 38.07 -27.21
CA ARG A 87 0.02 37.15 -28.25
C ARG A 87 -0.83 36.02 -27.67
N LYS A 88 -0.41 35.46 -26.53
CA LYS A 88 -1.15 34.40 -25.83
C LYS A 88 -2.55 34.88 -25.40
N HIS A 89 -2.65 36.00 -24.69
CA HIS A 89 -3.95 36.53 -24.24
C HIS A 89 -4.86 36.92 -25.40
N ARG A 90 -4.29 37.48 -26.48
CA ARG A 90 -5.03 37.76 -27.72
C ARG A 90 -5.59 36.49 -28.35
N PHE A 91 -4.80 35.42 -28.43
CA PHE A 91 -5.23 34.13 -28.99
C PHE A 91 -6.37 33.49 -28.16
N PHE A 92 -6.32 33.59 -26.83
CA PHE A 92 -7.33 33.04 -25.92
C PHE A 92 -8.50 34.00 -25.61
N GLY A 93 -8.54 35.19 -26.21
CA GLY A 93 -9.61 36.18 -25.99
C GLY A 93 -9.71 36.72 -24.55
N GLN A 94 -8.60 36.71 -23.80
CA GLN A 94 -8.56 37.14 -22.39
C GLN A 94 -8.20 38.63 -22.28
N SER A 95 -8.95 39.39 -21.48
CA SER A 95 -8.63 40.79 -21.14
C SER A 95 -7.82 40.84 -19.84
N VAL A 96 -6.55 41.23 -19.93
CA VAL A 96 -5.62 41.38 -18.79
C VAL A 96 -5.17 42.84 -18.70
N THR A 97 -5.10 43.41 -17.49
CA THR A 97 -4.63 44.79 -17.33
C THR A 97 -3.14 44.90 -17.62
N LYS A 98 -2.67 46.10 -17.99
CA LYS A 98 -1.25 46.34 -18.28
C LYS A 98 -0.37 46.04 -17.05
N GLU A 99 -0.84 46.32 -15.84
CA GLU A 99 -0.09 46.00 -14.62
C GLU A 99 0.05 44.48 -14.41
N GLN A 100 -1.04 43.73 -14.61
CA GLN A 100 -1.02 42.26 -14.47
C GLN A 100 -0.12 41.60 -15.51
N LEU A 101 -0.20 42.05 -16.77
CA LEU A 101 0.66 41.57 -17.86
C LEU A 101 2.14 41.82 -17.56
N ASN A 102 2.48 43.04 -17.10
CA ASN A 102 3.86 43.38 -16.74
C ASN A 102 4.36 42.58 -15.54
N ALA A 103 3.53 42.38 -14.51
CA ALA A 103 3.91 41.57 -13.35
C ALA A 103 4.19 40.10 -13.74
N GLU A 104 3.36 39.51 -14.61
CA GLU A 104 3.58 38.16 -15.13
C GLU A 104 4.83 38.09 -16.03
N ALA A 105 5.03 39.08 -16.90
CA ALA A 105 6.20 39.17 -17.77
C ALA A 105 7.51 39.30 -16.97
N VAL A 106 7.53 40.11 -15.91
CA VAL A 106 8.70 40.24 -15.01
C VAL A 106 9.03 38.91 -14.34
N ARG A 107 8.02 38.19 -13.83
CA ARG A 107 8.23 36.86 -13.23
C ARG A 107 8.79 35.86 -14.24
N LEU A 108 8.25 35.85 -15.47
CA LEU A 108 8.70 34.95 -16.53
C LEU A 108 10.12 35.29 -17.01
N ALA A 109 10.43 36.58 -17.15
CA ALA A 109 11.75 37.06 -17.52
C ALA A 109 12.79 36.75 -16.44
N GLU A 110 12.48 36.96 -15.16
CA GLU A 110 13.38 36.62 -14.04
C GLU A 110 13.62 35.10 -13.97
N THR A 111 12.58 34.29 -14.19
CA THR A 111 12.72 32.83 -14.22
C THR A 111 13.66 32.39 -15.34
N LYS A 112 13.46 32.89 -16.57
CA LYS A 112 14.35 32.60 -17.71
C LYS A 112 15.77 33.12 -17.51
N PHE A 113 15.90 34.31 -16.94
CA PHE A 113 17.20 34.91 -16.65
C PHE A 113 17.99 34.06 -15.65
N ASN A 114 17.33 33.56 -14.59
CA ASN A 114 17.95 32.65 -13.66
C ASN A 114 18.36 31.32 -14.30
N VAL A 115 17.57 30.78 -15.24
CA VAL A 115 17.94 29.59 -16.02
C VAL A 115 19.20 29.84 -16.87
N LEU A 116 19.27 30.98 -17.56
CA LEU A 116 20.44 31.35 -18.37
C LEU A 116 21.70 31.58 -17.53
N VAL A 117 21.56 32.18 -16.35
CA VAL A 117 22.66 32.32 -15.39
C VAL A 117 23.19 30.95 -14.97
N GLU A 118 22.31 29.99 -14.68
CA GLU A 118 22.71 28.62 -14.33
C GLU A 118 23.34 27.89 -15.52
N GLU A 119 22.79 28.01 -16.73
CA GLU A 119 23.35 27.41 -17.94
C GLU A 119 24.75 27.92 -18.23
N ARG A 120 24.95 29.25 -18.17
CA ARG A 120 26.25 29.87 -18.39
C ARG A 120 27.26 29.51 -17.29
N LEU A 121 26.78 29.36 -16.06
CA LEU A 121 27.57 28.87 -14.93
C LEU A 121 28.03 27.43 -15.19
N HIS A 122 27.13 26.55 -15.66
CA HIS A 122 27.46 25.17 -16.05
C HIS A 122 28.48 25.10 -17.18
N GLU A 123 28.32 25.90 -18.24
CA GLU A 123 29.29 25.98 -19.35
C GLU A 123 30.68 26.40 -18.86
N THR A 124 30.74 27.41 -17.98
CA THR A 124 32.00 27.93 -17.43
C THR A 124 32.70 26.88 -16.57
N PHE A 125 31.94 26.08 -15.81
CA PHE A 125 32.48 24.96 -15.05
C PHE A 125 32.87 23.76 -15.93
N ALA A 126 32.23 23.56 -17.08
CA ALA A 126 32.59 22.52 -18.03
C ALA A 126 33.86 22.87 -18.84
N ALA A 127 34.10 24.15 -19.13
CA ALA A 127 35.23 24.62 -19.92
C ALA A 127 36.53 24.79 -19.09
N GLY A 128 36.44 25.00 -17.78
CA GLY A 128 37.59 25.00 -16.87
C GLY A 128 37.74 23.64 -16.18
N ASN A 129 38.96 23.25 -15.80
CA ASN A 129 39.22 22.08 -14.94
C ASN A 129 38.74 22.29 -13.47
N SER A 130 37.73 23.16 -13.29
CA SER A 130 37.23 23.65 -12.02
C SER A 130 36.07 22.77 -11.57
N ARG A 131 36.14 22.29 -10.32
CA ARG A 131 35.10 21.47 -9.68
C ARG A 131 33.74 22.16 -9.85
N GLY A 132 32.75 21.42 -10.33
CA GLY A 132 31.39 21.91 -10.54
C GLY A 132 30.75 22.42 -9.24
N GLN A 133 29.55 23.00 -9.35
CA GLN A 133 28.79 23.53 -8.21
C GLN A 133 28.77 22.54 -7.04
N LEU A 134 29.31 22.94 -5.88
CA LEU A 134 29.32 22.09 -4.68
C LEU A 134 27.88 21.83 -4.23
N THR A 135 27.36 20.66 -4.58
CA THR A 135 26.07 20.18 -4.08
C THR A 135 26.29 19.27 -2.87
N PHE A 136 25.24 19.12 -2.07
CA PHE A 136 25.24 18.20 -0.94
C PHE A 136 25.54 16.76 -1.40
N SER A 137 24.94 16.34 -2.52
CA SER A 137 25.15 15.02 -3.12
C SER A 137 26.57 14.82 -3.66
N GLU A 138 27.18 15.85 -4.27
CA GLU A 138 28.57 15.75 -4.75
C GLU A 138 29.55 15.68 -3.58
N THR A 139 29.26 16.39 -2.49
CA THR A 139 30.03 16.31 -1.25
C THR A 139 29.97 14.88 -0.68
N TYR A 140 28.82 14.22 -0.71
CA TYR A 140 28.69 12.81 -0.35
C TYR A 140 29.47 11.87 -1.25
N ARG A 141 29.39 12.06 -2.57
CA ARG A 141 30.16 11.28 -3.54
C ARG A 141 31.67 11.35 -3.28
N GLU A 142 32.19 12.56 -3.06
CA GLU A 142 33.63 12.75 -2.79
C GLU A 142 34.04 12.16 -1.44
N LEU A 143 33.22 12.31 -0.38
CA LEU A 143 33.48 11.72 0.92
C LEU A 143 33.49 10.19 0.87
N MET A 144 32.57 9.58 0.11
CA MET A 144 32.53 8.13 -0.13
C MET A 144 33.77 7.60 -0.86
N GLY A 145 34.53 8.46 -1.54
CA GLY A 145 35.82 8.11 -2.13
C GLY A 145 36.94 7.87 -1.10
N HIS A 146 36.79 8.35 0.13
CA HIS A 146 37.75 8.09 1.21
C HIS A 146 37.42 6.76 1.93
N PRO A 147 38.38 5.82 2.03
CA PRO A 147 38.12 4.48 2.57
C PRO A 147 37.69 4.48 4.04
N LEU A 148 38.23 5.39 4.85
CA LEU A 148 37.85 5.56 6.25
C LEU A 148 36.42 6.05 6.40
N PHE A 149 36.02 7.04 5.60
CA PHE A 149 34.66 7.55 5.62
C PHE A 149 33.67 6.50 5.12
N ALA A 150 33.99 5.77 4.05
CA ALA A 150 33.13 4.71 3.53
C ALA A 150 32.89 3.57 4.55
N ALA A 151 33.91 3.18 5.30
CA ALA A 151 33.77 2.17 6.36
C ALA A 151 32.92 2.71 7.53
N LEU A 152 33.22 3.93 7.98
CA LEU A 152 32.50 4.59 9.08
C LEU A 152 31.05 4.89 8.71
N SER A 153 30.80 5.25 7.45
CA SER A 153 29.46 5.50 6.93
C SER A 153 28.63 4.24 6.93
N PHE A 154 29.18 3.10 6.52
CA PHE A 154 28.46 1.84 6.51
C PHE A 154 28.03 1.40 7.91
N VAL A 155 28.90 1.54 8.91
CA VAL A 155 28.61 1.14 10.29
C VAL A 155 27.60 2.09 10.96
N LEU A 156 27.84 3.39 10.90
CA LEU A 156 27.00 4.39 11.58
C LEU A 156 25.72 4.72 10.81
N GLY A 157 25.68 4.43 9.52
CA GLY A 157 24.56 4.69 8.62
C GLY A 157 23.88 3.42 8.12
N LEU A 158 24.03 2.27 8.78
CA LEU A 158 23.45 1.01 8.33
C LEU A 158 21.95 1.11 7.97
N PRO A 159 21.09 1.77 8.76
CA PRO A 159 19.68 1.97 8.40
C PRO A 159 19.50 2.78 7.10
N MET A 160 20.34 3.79 6.88
CA MET A 160 20.37 4.56 5.62
C MET A 160 20.75 3.68 4.43
N TYR A 161 21.74 2.81 4.57
CA TYR A 161 22.14 1.88 3.51
C TYR A 161 21.08 0.82 3.23
N VAL A 162 20.36 0.34 4.25
CA VAL A 162 19.19 -0.55 4.07
C VAL A 162 18.11 0.17 3.28
N LEU A 163 17.79 1.42 3.63
CA LEU A 163 16.86 2.24 2.84
C LEU A 163 17.35 2.38 1.39
N MET A 164 18.61 2.75 1.18
CA MET A 164 19.18 2.89 -0.15
C MET A 164 19.13 1.58 -0.94
N ALA A 165 19.38 0.43 -0.31
CA ALA A 165 19.31 -0.88 -0.95
C ALA A 165 17.88 -1.25 -1.38
N VAL A 166 16.88 -0.99 -0.52
CA VAL A 166 15.46 -1.18 -0.86
C VAL A 166 15.07 -0.31 -2.06
N TYR A 167 15.53 0.94 -2.09
CA TYR A 167 15.19 1.89 -3.15
C TYR A 167 16.01 1.71 -4.43
N ALA A 168 17.13 0.98 -4.36
CA ALA A 168 17.91 0.62 -5.53
C ALA A 168 17.14 -0.35 -6.45
N ASN A 169 16.25 -1.18 -5.89
CA ASN A 169 15.45 -2.13 -6.63
C ASN A 169 13.97 -1.66 -6.71
N PRO A 170 13.45 -1.36 -7.92
CA PRO A 170 12.06 -0.92 -8.09
C PRO A 170 11.00 -1.82 -7.46
N TYR A 171 11.22 -3.14 -7.48
CA TYR A 171 10.31 -4.12 -6.89
C TYR A 171 10.37 -4.11 -5.37
N ALA A 172 11.57 -4.00 -4.79
CA ALA A 172 11.74 -3.93 -3.33
C ALA A 172 11.17 -2.62 -2.78
N LYS A 173 11.36 -1.50 -3.49
CA LYS A 173 10.70 -0.23 -3.20
C LYS A 173 9.18 -0.38 -3.18
N TYR A 174 8.60 -0.97 -4.24
CA TYR A 174 7.16 -1.17 -4.32
C TYR A 174 6.62 -2.01 -3.15
N ILE A 175 7.28 -3.12 -2.83
CA ILE A 175 6.92 -3.97 -1.68
C ILE A 175 7.02 -3.18 -0.37
N ALA A 176 8.11 -2.44 -0.15
CA ALA A 176 8.33 -1.68 1.07
C ALA A 176 7.27 -0.58 1.27
N GLU A 177 6.87 0.11 0.20
CA GLU A 177 5.78 1.08 0.24
C GLU A 177 4.45 0.45 0.64
N ARG A 178 4.12 -0.73 0.11
CA ARG A 178 2.90 -1.47 0.47
C ARG A 178 2.94 -1.99 1.90
N LEU A 179 4.08 -2.49 2.37
CA LEU A 179 4.28 -2.89 3.76
C LEU A 179 4.18 -1.70 4.72
N PHE A 180 4.69 -0.53 4.34
CA PHE A 180 4.56 0.68 5.13
C PHE A 180 3.10 1.15 5.21
N MET A 181 2.35 1.11 4.10
CA MET A 181 0.91 1.38 4.11
C MET A 181 0.15 0.38 4.97
N ALA A 182 0.46 -0.91 4.88
CA ALA A 182 -0.11 -1.96 5.72
C ALA A 182 0.14 -1.69 7.20
N LEU A 183 1.38 -1.33 7.57
CA LEU A 183 1.72 -0.95 8.94
C LEU A 183 0.89 0.25 9.42
N PHE A 184 0.73 1.27 8.59
CA PHE A 184 -0.08 2.44 8.91
C PHE A 184 -1.56 2.06 9.16
N VAL A 185 -2.11 1.15 8.34
CA VAL A 185 -3.47 0.63 8.53
C VAL A 185 -3.59 -0.13 9.85
N ILE A 186 -2.65 -1.03 10.16
CA ILE A 186 -2.66 -1.80 11.42
C ILE A 186 -2.62 -0.86 12.63
N LEU A 187 -1.70 0.12 12.63
CA LEU A 187 -1.60 1.10 13.71
C LEU A 187 -2.85 1.97 13.82
N GLY A 188 -3.40 2.42 12.68
CA GLY A 188 -4.62 3.22 12.64
C GLY A 188 -5.84 2.46 13.19
N VAL A 189 -6.03 1.21 12.77
CA VAL A 189 -7.11 0.36 13.28
C VAL A 189 -6.92 0.08 14.77
N SER A 190 -5.71 -0.27 15.19
CA SER A 190 -5.40 -0.54 16.60
C SER A 190 -5.67 0.69 17.49
N PHE A 191 -5.23 1.87 17.05
CA PHE A 191 -5.50 3.14 17.72
C PHE A 191 -6.99 3.42 17.84
N LEU A 192 -7.75 3.28 16.74
CA LEU A 192 -9.18 3.54 16.72
C LEU A 192 -9.93 2.59 17.65
N VAL A 193 -9.65 1.29 17.56
CA VAL A 193 -10.35 0.26 18.34
C VAL A 193 -9.99 0.39 19.81
N PHE A 194 -8.70 0.57 20.14
CA PHE A 194 -8.25 0.86 21.50
C PHE A 194 -8.99 2.08 22.07
N THR A 195 -9.06 3.18 21.31
CA THR A 195 -9.72 4.41 21.76
C THR A 195 -11.21 4.18 21.99
N ILE A 196 -11.91 3.47 21.11
CA ILE A 196 -13.33 3.11 21.27
C ILE A 196 -13.52 2.28 22.53
N LEU A 197 -12.66 1.30 22.79
CA LEU A 197 -12.74 0.46 23.99
C LEU A 197 -12.40 1.23 25.26
N TYR A 198 -11.44 2.16 25.22
CA TYR A 198 -11.04 3.00 26.35
C TYR A 198 -12.15 3.98 26.76
N ILE A 199 -12.84 4.60 25.80
CA ILE A 199 -13.95 5.54 26.08
C ILE A 199 -15.29 4.83 26.29
N SER A 200 -15.34 3.51 26.06
CA SER A 200 -16.55 2.73 26.23
C SER A 200 -17.05 2.86 27.67
N PRO A 201 -18.36 3.08 27.90
CA PRO A 201 -18.92 3.17 29.25
C PRO A 201 -18.87 1.84 30.02
N MET A 202 -18.40 0.77 29.36
CA MET A 202 -18.43 -0.57 29.88
C MET A 202 -17.14 -0.89 30.66
N SER A 203 -17.25 -1.08 31.98
CA SER A 203 -16.11 -1.43 32.83
C SER A 203 -15.72 -2.91 32.60
N PRO A 204 -14.48 -3.21 32.15
CA PRO A 204 -14.02 -4.59 31.99
C PRO A 204 -14.08 -5.37 33.30
N ALA A 205 -13.75 -4.72 34.41
CA ALA A 205 -13.82 -5.31 35.74
C ALA A 205 -15.26 -5.68 36.12
N ALA A 206 -16.24 -4.82 35.86
CA ALA A 206 -17.65 -5.10 36.17
C ALA A 206 -18.22 -6.24 35.32
N ASN A 207 -17.84 -6.32 34.04
CA ASN A 207 -18.28 -7.40 33.16
C ASN A 207 -17.72 -8.77 33.57
N ILE A 208 -16.47 -8.81 34.04
CA ILE A 208 -15.77 -10.05 34.36
C ILE A 208 -16.05 -10.52 35.79
N LEU A 209 -16.07 -9.58 36.76
CA LEU A 209 -16.32 -9.89 38.16
C LEU A 209 -17.82 -10.00 38.49
N GLY A 210 -18.69 -9.47 37.62
CA GLY A 210 -20.14 -9.46 37.79
C GLY A 210 -20.66 -8.24 38.55
N GLU A 211 -21.98 -8.06 38.54
CA GLU A 211 -22.66 -6.89 39.15
C GLU A 211 -22.53 -6.81 40.68
N THR A 212 -22.16 -7.92 41.33
CA THR A 212 -21.98 -7.99 42.80
C THR A 212 -20.57 -7.68 43.26
N ALA A 213 -19.65 -7.36 42.34
CA ALA A 213 -18.26 -7.05 42.68
C ALA A 213 -18.15 -5.79 43.53
N THR A 214 -17.38 -5.87 44.61
CA THR A 214 -17.08 -4.72 45.48
C THR A 214 -16.13 -3.74 44.79
N ASP A 215 -16.18 -2.46 45.18
CA ASP A 215 -15.27 -1.42 44.65
C ASP A 215 -13.78 -1.78 44.87
N GLU A 216 -13.45 -2.46 45.98
CA GLU A 216 -12.10 -2.94 46.26
C GLU A 216 -11.64 -4.01 45.25
N GLN A 217 -12.53 -4.95 44.90
CA GLN A 217 -12.24 -5.98 43.90
C GLN A 217 -12.07 -5.38 42.50
N ILE A 218 -12.88 -4.39 42.15
CA ILE A 218 -12.77 -3.64 40.88
C ILE A 218 -11.45 -2.88 40.82
N ALA A 219 -11.07 -2.17 41.89
CA ALA A 219 -9.81 -1.43 41.96
C ALA A 219 -8.59 -2.36 41.88
N ALA A 220 -8.64 -3.52 42.55
CA ALA A 220 -7.60 -4.54 42.48
C ALA A 220 -7.45 -5.11 41.06
N PHE A 221 -8.57 -5.39 40.38
CA PHE A 221 -8.57 -5.85 38.99
C PHE A 221 -7.95 -4.82 38.06
N ASN A 222 -8.35 -3.55 38.19
CA ASN A 222 -7.83 -2.48 37.34
C ASN A 222 -6.32 -2.30 37.50
N ARG A 223 -5.80 -2.38 38.74
CA ARG A 223 -4.35 -2.33 39.00
C ARG A 223 -3.60 -3.52 38.42
N LEU A 224 -4.17 -4.73 38.53
CA LEU A 224 -3.55 -5.96 38.03
C LEU A 224 -3.36 -5.92 36.50
N TYR A 225 -4.35 -5.40 35.78
CA TYR A 225 -4.34 -5.33 34.32
C TYR A 225 -3.91 -3.96 33.76
N GLY A 226 -3.50 -3.02 34.62
CA GLY A 226 -3.05 -1.69 34.22
C GLY A 226 -4.14 -0.80 33.60
N LEU A 227 -5.41 -1.10 33.87
CA LEU A 227 -6.57 -0.35 33.37
C LEU A 227 -6.73 1.01 34.08
N ASP A 228 -6.04 1.20 35.20
CA ASP A 228 -5.95 2.46 35.95
C ASP A 228 -4.88 3.42 35.41
N GLN A 229 -4.07 2.98 34.43
CA GLN A 229 -3.00 3.80 33.86
C GLN A 229 -3.54 4.89 32.91
N PRO A 230 -2.81 5.99 32.68
CA PRO A 230 -3.20 7.00 31.72
C PRO A 230 -3.33 6.45 30.29
N TYR A 231 -4.25 7.03 29.50
CA TYR A 231 -4.52 6.65 28.10
C TYR A 231 -3.26 6.39 27.27
N PHE A 232 -2.29 7.31 27.27
CA PHE A 232 -1.08 7.19 26.44
C PHE A 232 -0.19 6.01 26.85
N VAL A 233 -0.19 5.62 28.12
CA VAL A 233 0.58 4.48 28.62
C VAL A 233 -0.06 3.18 28.16
N GLN A 234 -1.38 3.05 28.33
CA GLN A 234 -2.14 1.89 27.87
C GLN A 234 -2.06 1.72 26.35
N LEU A 235 -2.17 2.82 25.59
CA LEU A 235 -2.04 2.81 24.14
C LEU A 235 -0.62 2.37 23.71
N TRP A 236 0.41 2.90 24.35
CA TRP A 236 1.79 2.53 24.05
C TRP A 236 2.06 1.04 24.33
N ASN A 237 1.57 0.53 25.47
CA ASN A 237 1.66 -0.89 25.80
C ASN A 237 0.94 -1.73 24.74
N THR A 238 -0.31 -1.38 24.39
CA THR A 238 -1.08 -2.04 23.33
C THR A 238 -0.31 -2.08 22.00
N ILE A 239 0.26 -0.96 21.57
CA ILE A 239 1.04 -0.90 20.31
C ILE A 239 2.30 -1.77 20.41
N ARG A 240 3.03 -1.70 21.53
CA ARG A 240 4.23 -2.51 21.78
C ARG A 240 3.89 -4.01 21.72
N ASP A 241 2.82 -4.41 22.38
CA ASP A 241 2.33 -5.77 22.51
C ASP A 241 1.96 -6.37 21.15
N ILE A 242 1.35 -5.56 20.26
CA ILE A 242 1.10 -5.91 18.86
C ILE A 242 2.42 -6.16 18.11
N PHE A 243 3.44 -5.31 18.27
CA PHE A 243 4.74 -5.49 17.62
C PHE A 243 5.52 -6.69 18.15
N THR A 244 5.33 -7.07 19.42
CA THR A 244 5.94 -8.27 20.02
C THR A 244 5.12 -9.54 19.80
N PHE A 245 3.97 -9.46 19.11
CA PHE A 245 3.01 -10.55 18.93
C PHE A 245 2.50 -11.17 20.25
N ASP A 246 2.54 -10.41 21.33
CA ASP A 246 2.01 -10.79 22.64
C ASP A 246 0.70 -10.05 22.85
N LEU A 247 -0.43 -10.63 22.46
CA LEU A 247 -1.74 -9.99 22.55
C LEU A 247 -2.35 -10.10 23.96
N GLY A 248 -1.56 -10.57 24.94
CA GLY A 248 -1.98 -10.74 26.31
C GLY A 248 -2.92 -11.93 26.52
N ARG A 249 -3.52 -11.94 27.71
CA ARG A 249 -4.44 -13.00 28.14
C ARG A 249 -5.85 -12.48 28.27
N SER A 250 -6.79 -13.36 27.92
CA SER A 250 -8.22 -13.16 28.13
C SER A 250 -8.53 -12.92 29.61
N PHE A 251 -9.26 -11.86 29.92
CA PHE A 251 -9.72 -11.57 31.28
C PHE A 251 -10.70 -12.61 31.81
N ALA A 252 -11.55 -13.18 30.94
CA ALA A 252 -12.58 -14.14 31.33
C ALA A 252 -12.06 -15.57 31.47
N GLY A 253 -11.11 -15.97 30.61
CA GLY A 253 -10.69 -17.37 30.45
C GLY A 253 -9.23 -17.66 30.77
N ASN A 254 -8.42 -16.63 31.06
CA ASN A 254 -6.95 -16.73 31.22
C ASN A 254 -6.24 -17.46 30.06
N GLU A 255 -6.91 -17.56 28.91
CA GLU A 255 -6.33 -18.11 27.69
C GLU A 255 -5.40 -17.08 27.05
N ASP A 256 -4.34 -17.57 26.43
CA ASP A 256 -3.44 -16.75 25.63
C ASP A 256 -4.13 -16.43 24.28
N VAL A 257 -4.33 -15.14 24.02
CA VAL A 257 -5.08 -14.67 22.85
C VAL A 257 -4.33 -15.02 21.56
N THR A 258 -3.00 -14.86 21.54
CA THR A 258 -2.17 -15.19 20.38
C THR A 258 -2.29 -16.67 20.04
N VAL A 259 -2.22 -17.56 21.04
CA VAL A 259 -2.36 -19.01 20.85
C VAL A 259 -3.77 -19.37 20.39
N SER A 260 -4.81 -18.79 20.99
CA SER A 260 -6.20 -19.04 20.60
C SER A 260 -6.48 -18.63 19.15
N ILE A 261 -5.93 -17.50 18.70
CA ILE A 261 -5.99 -17.07 17.30
C ILE A 261 -5.21 -18.04 16.41
N ALA A 262 -3.96 -18.37 16.75
CA ALA A 262 -3.11 -19.25 15.95
C ALA A 262 -3.75 -20.63 15.71
N ASN A 263 -4.46 -21.18 16.69
CA ASN A 263 -5.13 -22.48 16.58
C ASN A 263 -6.39 -22.45 15.70
N LYS A 264 -7.09 -21.31 15.62
CA LYS A 264 -8.33 -21.17 14.84
C LYS A 264 -8.08 -20.70 13.41
N PHE A 265 -6.96 -20.01 13.18
CA PHE A 265 -6.57 -19.48 11.88
C PHE A 265 -6.59 -20.52 10.74
N PRO A 266 -6.01 -21.73 10.89
CA PRO A 266 -5.99 -22.73 9.81
C PRO A 266 -7.39 -23.16 9.35
N VAL A 267 -8.37 -23.20 10.25
CA VAL A 267 -9.75 -23.59 9.93
C VAL A 267 -10.40 -22.53 9.06
N THR A 268 -10.36 -21.26 9.49
CA THR A 268 -10.89 -20.12 8.73
C THR A 268 -10.16 -20.00 7.37
N LEU A 269 -8.84 -20.18 7.35
CA LEU A 269 -8.04 -20.15 6.12
C LEU A 269 -8.45 -21.24 5.14
N THR A 270 -8.61 -22.48 5.61
CA THR A 270 -8.95 -23.62 4.76
C THR A 270 -10.31 -23.43 4.11
N LEU A 271 -11.33 -23.08 4.90
CA LEU A 271 -12.68 -22.82 4.38
C LEU A 271 -12.68 -21.67 3.38
N THR A 272 -12.01 -20.57 3.73
CA THR A 272 -11.93 -19.39 2.87
C THR A 272 -11.24 -19.69 1.54
N LEU A 273 -10.09 -20.38 1.58
CA LEU A 273 -9.34 -20.76 0.38
C LEU A 273 -10.16 -21.66 -0.55
N ILE A 274 -10.78 -22.72 -0.02
CA ILE A 274 -11.56 -23.66 -0.82
C ILE A 274 -12.79 -22.97 -1.42
N SER A 275 -13.52 -22.19 -0.63
CA SER A 275 -14.64 -21.37 -1.11
C SER A 275 -14.22 -20.42 -2.21
N THR A 276 -13.08 -19.75 -2.06
CA THR A 276 -12.57 -18.84 -3.09
C THR A 276 -12.19 -19.54 -4.36
N VAL A 277 -11.48 -20.67 -4.28
CA VAL A 277 -11.10 -21.45 -5.48
C VAL A 277 -12.35 -21.91 -6.23
N ILE A 278 -13.33 -22.50 -5.54
CA ILE A 278 -14.58 -22.97 -6.17
C ILE A 278 -15.35 -21.79 -6.76
N ALA A 279 -15.48 -20.69 -6.02
CA ALA A 279 -16.17 -19.50 -6.50
C ALA A 279 -15.53 -18.93 -7.76
N VAL A 280 -14.20 -18.84 -7.82
CA VAL A 280 -13.47 -18.34 -9.00
C VAL A 280 -13.63 -19.28 -10.20
N ILE A 281 -13.54 -20.60 -9.98
CA ILE A 281 -13.75 -21.62 -11.03
C ILE A 281 -15.14 -21.49 -11.67
N ILE A 282 -16.17 -21.14 -10.88
CA ILE A 282 -17.54 -20.98 -11.37
C ILE A 282 -17.76 -19.58 -11.95
N ALA A 283 -17.29 -18.54 -11.26
CA ALA A 283 -17.56 -17.14 -11.58
C ALA A 283 -16.89 -16.68 -12.87
N LEU A 284 -15.64 -17.09 -13.12
CA LEU A 284 -14.91 -16.64 -14.31
C LEU A 284 -15.59 -17.14 -15.60
N PRO A 285 -15.92 -18.43 -15.77
CA PRO A 285 -16.67 -18.90 -16.95
C PRO A 285 -18.01 -18.20 -17.10
N ILE A 286 -18.78 -18.06 -16.01
CA ILE A 286 -20.07 -17.38 -16.04
C ILE A 286 -19.91 -15.96 -16.57
N GLY A 287 -19.00 -15.17 -15.99
CA GLY A 287 -18.78 -13.79 -16.39
C GLY A 287 -18.28 -13.64 -17.82
N ILE A 288 -17.34 -14.49 -18.25
CA ILE A 288 -16.80 -14.48 -19.62
C ILE A 288 -17.86 -14.87 -20.66
N ILE A 289 -18.67 -15.91 -20.37
CA ILE A 289 -19.75 -16.35 -21.27
C ILE A 289 -20.79 -15.23 -21.40
N SER A 290 -21.22 -14.63 -20.29
CA SER A 290 -22.16 -13.51 -20.28
C SER A 290 -21.63 -12.29 -21.04
N ALA A 291 -20.34 -11.96 -20.89
CA ALA A 291 -19.73 -10.81 -21.58
C ALA A 291 -19.55 -11.01 -23.10
N THR A 292 -19.28 -12.24 -23.53
CA THR A 292 -19.06 -12.54 -24.96
C THR A 292 -20.35 -12.65 -25.77
N ARG A 293 -21.50 -12.78 -25.09
CA ARG A 293 -22.85 -12.84 -25.66
C ARG A 293 -23.80 -11.95 -24.84
N PRO A 294 -23.59 -10.62 -24.85
CA PRO A 294 -24.43 -9.72 -24.06
C PRO A 294 -25.88 -9.81 -24.52
N ASN A 295 -26.83 -9.67 -23.60
CA ASN A 295 -28.28 -9.75 -23.84
C ASN A 295 -28.76 -11.11 -24.38
N SER A 296 -27.97 -12.17 -24.23
CA SER A 296 -28.39 -13.54 -24.55
C SER A 296 -29.11 -14.21 -23.38
N PHE A 297 -29.80 -15.33 -23.65
CA PHE A 297 -30.41 -16.15 -22.60
C PHE A 297 -29.41 -16.50 -21.48
N PHE A 298 -28.19 -16.93 -21.84
CA PHE A 298 -27.15 -17.24 -20.86
C PHE A 298 -26.74 -16.03 -20.03
N ASP A 299 -26.67 -14.85 -20.64
CA ASP A 299 -26.38 -13.61 -19.92
C ASP A 299 -27.45 -13.31 -18.87
N TYR A 300 -28.71 -13.28 -19.28
CA TYR A 300 -29.84 -13.03 -18.37
C TYR A 300 -29.94 -14.08 -17.26
N THR A 301 -29.87 -15.37 -17.59
CA THR A 301 -29.99 -16.44 -16.60
C THR A 301 -28.86 -16.41 -15.58
N PHE A 302 -27.60 -16.32 -16.03
CA PHE A 302 -26.49 -16.31 -15.10
C PHE A 302 -26.44 -15.04 -14.25
N MET A 303 -26.74 -13.87 -14.82
CA MET A 303 -26.77 -12.63 -14.06
C MET A 303 -27.93 -12.59 -13.07
N PHE A 304 -29.09 -13.17 -13.43
CA PHE A 304 -30.20 -13.32 -12.52
C PHE A 304 -29.84 -14.23 -11.33
N ILE A 305 -29.23 -15.40 -11.58
CA ILE A 305 -28.76 -16.31 -10.51
C ILE A 305 -27.69 -15.63 -9.64
N ALA A 306 -26.73 -14.92 -10.25
CA ALA A 306 -25.72 -14.17 -9.51
C ALA A 306 -26.34 -13.06 -8.65
N LEU A 307 -27.35 -12.35 -9.16
CA LEU A 307 -28.08 -11.33 -8.39
C LEU A 307 -28.80 -11.96 -7.19
N LEU A 308 -29.50 -13.09 -7.38
CA LEU A 308 -30.12 -13.82 -6.28
C LEU A 308 -29.09 -14.23 -5.22
N GLY A 309 -27.94 -14.78 -5.64
CA GLY A 309 -26.87 -15.17 -4.74
C GLY A 309 -26.30 -14.01 -3.91
N LEU A 310 -26.25 -12.80 -4.48
CA LEU A 310 -25.81 -11.60 -3.73
C LEU A 310 -26.89 -11.06 -2.79
N SER A 311 -28.17 -11.22 -3.16
CA SER A 311 -29.30 -10.70 -2.38
C SER A 311 -29.65 -11.56 -1.17
N ILE A 312 -29.20 -12.81 -1.13
CA ILE A 312 -29.46 -13.74 -0.03
C ILE A 312 -28.45 -13.49 1.12
N PRO A 313 -28.91 -13.25 2.36
CA PRO A 313 -28.02 -13.19 3.51
C PRO A 313 -27.37 -14.55 3.81
N ASN A 314 -26.06 -14.56 4.09
CA ASN A 314 -25.29 -15.79 4.34
C ASN A 314 -25.85 -16.65 5.48
N PHE A 315 -26.30 -16.03 6.58
CA PHE A 315 -26.88 -16.79 7.70
C PHE A 315 -28.15 -17.53 7.28
N TRP A 316 -29.02 -16.83 6.55
CA TRP A 316 -30.29 -17.39 6.09
C TRP A 316 -30.04 -18.53 5.11
N GLN A 317 -29.10 -18.35 4.17
CA GLN A 317 -28.69 -19.42 3.26
C GLN A 317 -28.19 -20.65 4.03
N GLY A 318 -27.34 -20.44 5.03
CA GLY A 318 -26.82 -21.52 5.87
C GLY A 318 -27.91 -22.26 6.63
N LEU A 319 -28.86 -21.55 7.25
CA LEU A 319 -29.99 -22.16 7.95
C LEU A 319 -30.90 -22.96 7.01
N ILE A 320 -31.20 -22.43 5.82
CA ILE A 320 -31.98 -23.14 4.80
C ILE A 320 -31.23 -24.39 4.32
N PHE A 321 -29.90 -24.33 4.18
CA PHE A 321 -29.11 -25.49 3.82
C PHE A 321 -29.13 -26.55 4.90
N ILE A 322 -28.96 -26.19 6.17
CA ILE A 322 -29.07 -27.13 7.30
C ILE A 322 -30.46 -27.79 7.31
N LEU A 323 -31.53 -27.00 7.19
CA LEU A 323 -32.90 -27.52 7.19
C LEU A 323 -33.15 -28.54 6.08
N ASN A 324 -32.72 -28.26 4.86
CA ASN A 324 -33.00 -29.13 3.72
C ASN A 324 -32.00 -30.30 3.62
N PHE A 325 -30.71 -30.00 3.61
CA PHE A 325 -29.67 -31.01 3.35
C PHE A 325 -29.31 -31.84 4.59
N SER A 326 -29.46 -31.29 5.80
CA SER A 326 -29.17 -32.05 7.02
C SER A 326 -30.41 -32.63 7.68
N ILE A 327 -31.47 -31.85 7.86
CA ILE A 327 -32.65 -32.30 8.62
C ILE A 327 -33.61 -33.09 7.72
N ASN A 328 -34.07 -32.50 6.62
CA ASN A 328 -35.08 -33.13 5.77
C ASN A 328 -34.54 -34.31 4.96
N TRP A 329 -33.36 -34.14 4.33
CA TRP A 329 -32.79 -35.15 3.43
C TRP A 329 -31.68 -35.99 4.06
N SER A 330 -31.07 -35.55 5.16
CA SER A 330 -29.94 -36.24 5.82
C SER A 330 -28.75 -36.54 4.88
N TRP A 331 -28.53 -35.69 3.87
CA TRP A 331 -27.41 -35.82 2.92
C TRP A 331 -26.08 -35.32 3.49
N LEU A 332 -26.13 -34.23 4.27
CA LEU A 332 -24.95 -33.54 4.77
C LEU A 332 -25.08 -33.28 6.28
N PRO A 333 -24.00 -33.30 7.07
CA PRO A 333 -24.07 -33.02 8.49
C PRO A 333 -24.23 -31.52 8.76
N ALA A 334 -25.07 -31.15 9.73
CA ALA A 334 -25.32 -29.75 10.11
C ALA A 334 -24.12 -29.04 10.73
N THR A 335 -23.26 -29.78 11.44
CA THR A 335 -22.12 -29.23 12.19
C THR A 335 -20.81 -29.55 11.49
N TYR A 336 -19.93 -28.56 11.42
CA TYR A 336 -18.59 -28.74 10.89
C TYR A 336 -17.75 -29.69 11.75
N ASN A 337 -17.04 -30.60 11.09
CA ASN A 337 -16.08 -31.50 11.68
C ASN A 337 -14.84 -31.59 10.78
N PRO A 338 -13.64 -31.20 11.26
CA PRO A 338 -12.40 -31.25 10.48
C PRO A 338 -12.09 -32.63 9.87
N ASN A 339 -12.53 -33.71 10.52
CA ASN A 339 -12.28 -35.09 10.07
C ASN A 339 -13.30 -35.56 9.02
N ASN A 340 -14.33 -34.78 8.73
CA ASN A 340 -15.38 -35.12 7.77
C ASN A 340 -15.56 -34.01 6.74
N TRP A 341 -15.00 -34.20 5.54
CA TRP A 341 -15.06 -33.22 4.46
C TRP A 341 -16.49 -32.89 3.99
N LEU A 342 -17.46 -33.81 4.15
CA LEU A 342 -18.87 -33.54 3.81
C LEU A 342 -19.45 -32.39 4.64
N SER A 343 -18.96 -32.23 5.88
CA SER A 343 -19.38 -31.13 6.76
C SER A 343 -18.91 -29.76 6.32
N ALA A 344 -17.91 -29.70 5.44
CA ALA A 344 -17.40 -28.45 4.89
C ALA A 344 -18.22 -27.97 3.68
N ILE A 345 -18.98 -28.83 3.02
CA ILE A 345 -19.68 -28.51 1.76
C ILE A 345 -20.64 -27.33 1.94
N MET A 346 -21.55 -27.40 2.92
CA MET A 346 -22.52 -26.33 3.15
C MET A 346 -21.86 -24.99 3.51
N PRO A 347 -20.92 -24.92 4.48
CA PRO A 347 -20.15 -23.70 4.74
C PRO A 347 -19.45 -23.16 3.50
N ILE A 348 -18.81 -24.05 2.72
CA ILE A 348 -18.03 -23.67 1.55
C ILE A 348 -18.92 -23.00 0.49
N VAL A 349 -20.11 -23.58 0.24
CA VAL A 349 -21.06 -23.04 -0.74
C VAL A 349 -21.66 -21.73 -0.24
N VAL A 350 -22.02 -21.62 1.05
CA VAL A 350 -22.54 -20.36 1.63
C VAL A 350 -21.52 -19.24 1.47
N LEU A 351 -20.26 -19.47 1.86
CA LEU A 351 -19.17 -18.51 1.68
C LEU A 351 -18.89 -18.20 0.21
N GLY A 352 -18.91 -19.22 -0.65
CA GLY A 352 -18.63 -19.09 -2.07
C GLY A 352 -19.73 -18.40 -2.86
N THR A 353 -20.98 -18.39 -2.40
CA THR A 353 -22.13 -17.86 -3.17
C THR A 353 -21.99 -16.36 -3.42
N GLY A 354 -21.79 -15.57 -2.37
CA GLY A 354 -21.63 -14.11 -2.50
C GLY A 354 -20.38 -13.73 -3.31
N LEU A 355 -19.27 -14.45 -3.10
CA LEU A 355 -18.04 -14.26 -3.86
C LEU A 355 -18.24 -14.60 -5.35
N THR A 356 -18.90 -15.71 -5.66
CA THR A 356 -19.19 -16.12 -7.05
C THR A 356 -19.99 -15.04 -7.77
N ALA A 357 -21.03 -14.53 -7.11
CA ALA A 357 -21.87 -13.47 -7.66
C ALA A 357 -21.10 -12.18 -7.95
N ALA A 358 -20.30 -11.71 -6.98
CA ALA A 358 -19.49 -10.50 -7.12
C ALA A 358 -18.44 -10.64 -8.22
N VAL A 359 -17.71 -11.74 -8.24
CA VAL A 359 -16.64 -12.02 -9.22
C VAL A 359 -17.25 -12.22 -10.61
N ALA A 360 -18.37 -12.92 -10.75
CA ALA A 360 -19.02 -13.14 -12.04
C ALA A 360 -19.49 -11.82 -12.65
N ARG A 361 -20.06 -10.92 -11.83
CA ARG A 361 -20.50 -9.58 -12.26
C ARG A 361 -19.33 -8.72 -12.69
N MET A 362 -18.26 -8.66 -11.88
CA MET A 362 -17.06 -7.91 -12.22
C MET A 362 -16.42 -8.46 -13.50
N THR A 363 -16.30 -9.79 -13.60
CA THR A 363 -15.77 -10.47 -14.79
C THR A 363 -16.59 -10.13 -16.02
N ARG A 364 -17.93 -10.15 -15.92
CA ARG A 364 -18.80 -9.77 -17.02
C ARG A 364 -18.56 -8.31 -17.42
N SER A 365 -18.59 -7.38 -16.47
CA SER A 365 -18.47 -5.94 -16.73
C SER A 365 -17.13 -5.62 -17.38
N SER A 366 -16.02 -6.05 -16.78
CA SER A 366 -14.67 -5.75 -17.26
C SER A 366 -14.36 -6.45 -18.58
N THR A 367 -14.82 -7.68 -18.78
CA THR A 367 -14.63 -8.38 -20.06
C THR A 367 -15.45 -7.71 -21.17
N LEU A 368 -16.68 -7.28 -20.89
CA LEU A 368 -17.53 -6.61 -21.85
C LEU A 368 -16.93 -5.25 -22.27
N GLU A 369 -16.47 -4.45 -21.32
CA GLU A 369 -15.79 -3.18 -21.58
C GLU A 369 -14.56 -3.39 -22.46
N VAL A 370 -13.67 -4.29 -22.04
CA VAL A 370 -12.41 -4.54 -22.75
C VAL A 370 -12.64 -5.07 -24.18
N ILE A 371 -13.66 -5.89 -24.43
CA ILE A 371 -13.95 -6.41 -25.78
C ILE A 371 -14.24 -5.29 -26.80
N HIS A 372 -14.69 -4.12 -26.35
CA HIS A 372 -15.03 -2.97 -27.19
C HIS A 372 -13.87 -1.97 -27.36
N GLU A 373 -12.68 -2.26 -26.83
CA GLU A 373 -11.51 -1.40 -26.96
C GLU A 373 -10.86 -1.45 -28.37
N ASP A 374 -10.29 -0.33 -28.81
CA ASP A 374 -9.71 -0.16 -30.16
C ASP A 374 -8.60 -1.16 -30.48
N TYR A 375 -7.80 -1.54 -29.46
CA TYR A 375 -6.74 -2.52 -29.66
C TYR A 375 -7.27 -3.94 -29.92
N ILE A 376 -8.50 -4.25 -29.48
CA ILE A 376 -9.18 -5.51 -29.79
C ILE A 376 -9.62 -5.53 -31.25
N ILE A 377 -10.14 -4.43 -31.78
CA ILE A 377 -10.49 -4.30 -33.20
C ILE A 377 -9.23 -4.45 -34.05
N THR A 378 -8.14 -3.78 -33.66
CA THR A 378 -6.84 -3.88 -34.33
C THR A 378 -6.30 -5.32 -34.31
N ALA A 379 -6.42 -6.02 -33.18
CA ALA A 379 -6.02 -7.42 -33.05
C ALA A 379 -6.80 -8.34 -34.01
N ARG A 380 -8.11 -8.11 -34.17
CA ARG A 380 -8.95 -8.84 -35.14
C ARG A 380 -8.60 -8.50 -36.58
N ALA A 381 -8.34 -7.23 -36.89
CA ALA A 381 -7.94 -6.77 -38.22
C ALA A 381 -6.60 -7.38 -38.67
N LYS A 382 -5.70 -7.69 -37.72
CA LYS A 382 -4.45 -8.43 -37.97
C LYS A 382 -4.65 -9.95 -38.22
N GLY A 383 -5.88 -10.45 -38.23
CA GLY A 383 -6.20 -11.85 -38.51
C GLY A 383 -6.05 -12.81 -37.31
N LEU A 384 -5.94 -12.30 -36.08
CA LEU A 384 -5.85 -13.16 -34.89
C LEU A 384 -7.16 -13.93 -34.65
N ALA A 385 -7.03 -15.22 -34.32
CA ALA A 385 -8.18 -16.07 -34.02
C ALA A 385 -9.01 -15.52 -32.84
N ARG A 386 -10.35 -15.62 -32.94
CA ARG A 386 -11.31 -15.12 -31.91
C ARG A 386 -10.98 -15.60 -30.49
N ARG A 387 -10.52 -16.85 -30.34
CA ARG A 387 -10.09 -17.42 -29.04
C ARG A 387 -8.84 -16.73 -28.49
N SER A 388 -7.85 -16.44 -29.34
CA SER A 388 -6.63 -15.73 -28.93
C SER A 388 -6.96 -14.30 -28.55
N VAL A 389 -7.79 -13.61 -29.34
CA VAL A 389 -8.25 -12.25 -29.02
C VAL A 389 -8.96 -12.22 -27.67
N LEU A 390 -9.87 -13.18 -27.41
CA LEU A 390 -10.59 -13.25 -26.15
C LEU A 390 -9.66 -13.52 -24.96
N TRP A 391 -8.96 -14.66 -24.93
CA TRP A 391 -8.22 -15.08 -23.74
C TRP A 391 -6.97 -14.24 -23.49
N LYS A 392 -6.21 -13.91 -24.54
CA LYS A 392 -4.93 -13.19 -24.40
C LYS A 392 -5.11 -11.68 -24.31
N HIS A 393 -6.02 -11.10 -25.09
CA HIS A 393 -6.15 -9.64 -25.18
C HIS A 393 -7.33 -9.09 -24.37
N ALA A 394 -8.48 -9.78 -24.32
CA ALA A 394 -9.62 -9.28 -23.56
C ALA A 394 -9.57 -9.68 -22.09
N VAL A 395 -9.64 -11.00 -21.80
CA VAL A 395 -9.66 -11.53 -20.43
C VAL A 395 -8.40 -11.12 -19.67
N GLY A 396 -7.22 -11.21 -20.30
CA GLY A 396 -5.95 -10.81 -19.68
C GLY A 396 -5.96 -9.37 -19.12
N ASN A 397 -6.56 -8.42 -19.84
CA ASN A 397 -6.66 -7.02 -19.37
C ASN A 397 -7.85 -6.81 -18.42
N ALA A 398 -8.93 -7.58 -18.58
CA ALA A 398 -10.06 -7.57 -17.66
C ALA A 398 -9.74 -8.15 -16.28
N LEU A 399 -8.66 -8.94 -16.13
CA LEU A 399 -8.27 -9.57 -14.87
C LEU A 399 -7.89 -8.57 -13.77
N ILE A 400 -7.44 -7.36 -14.12
CA ILE A 400 -6.97 -6.37 -13.14
C ILE A 400 -8.05 -6.09 -12.06
N PRO A 401 -9.25 -5.59 -12.40
CA PRO A 401 -10.32 -5.37 -11.43
C PRO A 401 -10.91 -6.67 -10.85
N ILE A 402 -10.83 -7.79 -11.58
CA ILE A 402 -11.32 -9.08 -11.11
C ILE A 402 -10.48 -9.59 -9.93
N ILE A 403 -9.16 -9.50 -10.03
CA ILE A 403 -8.23 -9.86 -8.95
C ILE A 403 -8.47 -8.97 -7.72
N THR A 404 -8.78 -7.68 -7.91
CA THR A 404 -9.15 -6.78 -6.81
C THR A 404 -10.35 -7.30 -6.04
N VAL A 405 -11.44 -7.65 -6.75
CA VAL A 405 -12.67 -8.12 -6.11
C VAL A 405 -12.45 -9.46 -5.41
N ILE A 406 -11.72 -10.39 -6.03
CA ILE A 406 -11.36 -11.67 -5.40
C ILE A 406 -10.58 -11.40 -4.11
N GLY A 407 -9.56 -10.55 -4.17
CA GLY A 407 -8.72 -10.19 -3.04
C GLY A 407 -9.48 -9.56 -1.88
N LEU A 408 -10.29 -8.54 -2.15
CA LEU A 408 -11.09 -7.86 -1.12
C LEU A 408 -12.07 -8.81 -0.43
N GLN A 409 -12.74 -9.67 -1.21
CA GLN A 409 -13.70 -10.65 -0.66
C GLN A 409 -12.97 -11.74 0.14
N PHE A 410 -11.86 -12.26 -0.38
CA PHE A 410 -11.01 -13.23 0.34
C PHE A 410 -10.50 -12.65 1.66
N GLY A 411 -10.02 -11.41 1.65
CA GLY A 411 -9.58 -10.69 2.85
C GLY A 411 -10.71 -10.51 3.86
N GLY A 412 -11.91 -10.14 3.40
CA GLY A 412 -13.10 -10.04 4.24
C GLY A 412 -13.49 -11.38 4.89
N MET A 413 -13.43 -12.48 4.14
CA MET A 413 -13.71 -13.83 4.64
C MET A 413 -12.67 -14.28 5.69
N LEU A 414 -11.37 -14.01 5.45
CA LEU A 414 -10.31 -14.29 6.42
C LEU A 414 -10.36 -13.40 7.66
N GLY A 415 -10.84 -12.18 7.51
CA GLY A 415 -11.08 -11.22 8.59
C GLY A 415 -12.21 -11.61 9.53
N GLY A 416 -12.98 -12.65 9.17
CA GLY A 416 -13.98 -13.26 10.03
C GLY A 416 -15.24 -13.62 9.24
N ALA A 417 -15.37 -14.89 8.86
CA ALA A 417 -16.61 -15.49 8.37
C ALA A 417 -17.62 -15.74 9.52
N ALA A 418 -17.68 -14.83 10.49
CA ALA A 418 -18.20 -15.08 11.83
C ALA A 418 -19.62 -15.62 11.84
N VAL A 419 -20.46 -15.06 10.98
CA VAL A 419 -21.86 -15.46 10.82
C VAL A 419 -21.96 -16.91 10.33
N THR A 420 -21.22 -17.26 9.27
CA THR A 420 -21.20 -18.63 8.74
C THR A 420 -20.57 -19.60 9.74
N GLU A 421 -19.48 -19.19 10.39
CA GLU A 421 -18.84 -20.00 11.42
C GLU A 421 -19.78 -20.30 12.58
N LYS A 422 -20.58 -19.32 13.02
CA LYS A 422 -21.61 -19.52 14.06
C LYS A 422 -22.72 -20.46 13.63
N VAL A 423 -23.24 -20.29 12.40
CA VAL A 423 -24.34 -21.13 11.89
C VAL A 423 -23.95 -22.61 11.80
N PHE A 424 -22.72 -22.92 11.39
CA PHE A 424 -22.24 -24.29 11.24
C PHE A 424 -21.41 -24.81 12.44
N ASN A 425 -21.35 -24.04 13.53
CA ASN A 425 -20.55 -24.35 14.73
C ASN A 425 -19.07 -24.65 14.39
N ILE A 426 -18.48 -23.82 13.54
CA ILE A 426 -17.07 -23.88 13.16
C ILE A 426 -16.26 -23.13 14.21
N ASN A 427 -15.23 -23.78 14.75
CA ASN A 427 -14.28 -23.17 15.67
C ASN A 427 -13.24 -22.32 14.92
N GLY A 428 -13.68 -21.21 14.33
CA GLY A 428 -12.86 -20.28 13.56
C GLY A 428 -12.68 -18.91 14.23
N ILE A 429 -11.90 -18.04 13.59
CA ILE A 429 -11.56 -16.72 14.14
C ILE A 429 -12.79 -15.82 14.26
N GLY A 430 -13.65 -15.81 13.25
CA GLY A 430 -14.84 -14.96 13.27
C GLY A 430 -15.77 -15.32 14.43
N SER A 431 -15.95 -16.62 14.68
CA SER A 431 -16.75 -17.10 15.79
C SER A 431 -16.16 -16.73 17.16
N TYR A 432 -14.82 -16.76 17.28
CA TYR A 432 -14.09 -16.37 18.48
C TYR A 432 -14.28 -14.89 18.80
N ILE A 433 -14.12 -14.02 17.80
CA ILE A 433 -14.30 -12.57 17.97
C ILE A 433 -15.73 -12.26 18.41
N VAL A 434 -16.73 -12.91 17.78
CA VAL A 434 -18.14 -12.72 18.13
C VAL A 434 -18.44 -13.19 19.56
N ASP A 435 -17.91 -14.33 20.00
CA ASP A 435 -18.13 -14.80 21.38
C ASP A 435 -17.56 -13.83 22.42
N LYS A 436 -16.33 -13.35 22.17
CA LYS A 436 -15.63 -12.44 23.06
C LYS A 436 -16.19 -11.01 23.04
N GLN A 437 -17.02 -10.68 22.06
CA GLN A 437 -17.76 -9.43 22.04
C GLN A 437 -18.96 -9.44 23.02
N PHE A 438 -19.62 -10.59 23.22
CA PHE A 438 -20.77 -10.70 24.13
C PHE A 438 -20.37 -10.82 25.60
N ILE A 439 -19.16 -11.31 25.88
CA ILE A 439 -18.50 -11.24 27.19
C ILE A 439 -17.26 -10.36 27.00
N PRO A 440 -17.39 -9.02 27.12
CA PRO A 440 -16.44 -8.06 26.58
C PRO A 440 -15.06 -8.20 27.20
N ASP A 441 -14.23 -8.99 26.53
CA ASP A 441 -12.86 -9.31 26.92
C ASP A 441 -11.94 -8.48 26.02
N ILE A 442 -11.47 -7.34 26.55
CA ILE A 442 -10.74 -6.34 25.78
C ILE A 442 -9.51 -6.93 25.06
N PRO A 443 -8.61 -7.70 25.73
CA PRO A 443 -7.49 -8.35 25.07
C PRO A 443 -7.90 -9.23 23.90
N ALA A 444 -8.96 -10.04 24.05
CA ALA A 444 -9.42 -10.93 22.99
C ALA A 444 -10.04 -10.18 21.81
N ILE A 445 -10.83 -9.13 22.06
CA ILE A 445 -11.41 -8.27 21.01
C ILE A 445 -10.29 -7.52 20.28
N MET A 446 -9.35 -6.92 21.02
CA MET A 446 -8.19 -6.21 20.44
C MET A 446 -7.35 -7.15 19.59
N GLY A 447 -7.01 -8.34 20.12
CA GLY A 447 -6.25 -9.33 19.38
C GLY A 447 -6.95 -9.79 18.11
N GLY A 448 -8.26 -10.02 18.18
CA GLY A 448 -9.08 -10.37 17.02
C GLY A 448 -9.10 -9.29 15.94
N VAL A 449 -9.31 -8.03 16.32
CA VAL A 449 -9.35 -6.92 15.37
C VAL A 449 -7.98 -6.64 14.76
N VAL A 450 -6.90 -6.69 15.55
CA VAL A 450 -5.53 -6.57 15.07
C VAL A 450 -5.20 -7.70 14.09
N TYR A 451 -5.57 -8.94 14.42
CA TYR A 451 -5.44 -10.07 13.50
C TYR A 451 -6.16 -9.82 12.17
N THR A 452 -7.40 -9.32 12.23
CA THR A 452 -8.17 -9.01 11.02
C THR A 452 -7.51 -7.90 10.21
N ALA A 453 -7.00 -6.86 10.86
CA ALA A 453 -6.26 -5.78 10.20
C ALA A 453 -4.99 -6.28 9.53
N ILE A 454 -4.20 -7.12 10.21
CA ILE A 454 -2.99 -7.75 9.67
C ILE A 454 -3.35 -8.62 8.47
N THR A 455 -4.35 -9.49 8.60
CA THR A 455 -4.73 -10.44 7.55
C THR A 455 -5.24 -9.73 6.30
N ILE A 456 -6.14 -8.75 6.45
CA ILE A 456 -6.62 -7.93 5.33
C ILE A 456 -5.47 -7.17 4.68
N SER A 457 -4.55 -6.61 5.48
CA SER A 457 -3.40 -5.86 4.95
C SER A 457 -2.46 -6.78 4.16
N ILE A 458 -2.19 -7.99 4.65
CA ILE A 458 -1.40 -9.00 3.92
C ILE A 458 -2.07 -9.35 2.60
N VAL A 459 -3.39 -9.60 2.61
CA VAL A 459 -4.14 -9.89 1.38
C VAL A 459 -4.06 -8.73 0.39
N ASN A 460 -4.21 -7.49 0.85
CA ASN A 460 -4.07 -6.31 0.00
C ASN A 460 -2.67 -6.20 -0.60
N VAL A 461 -1.62 -6.44 0.19
CA VAL A 461 -0.23 -6.48 -0.30
C VAL A 461 -0.08 -7.56 -1.37
N ILE A 462 -0.61 -8.78 -1.15
CA ILE A 462 -0.56 -9.87 -2.15
C ILE A 462 -1.26 -9.45 -3.45
N VAL A 463 -2.44 -8.84 -3.36
CA VAL A 463 -3.22 -8.37 -4.50
C VAL A 463 -2.47 -7.28 -5.28
N ASP A 464 -1.86 -6.33 -4.57
CA ASP A 464 -1.04 -5.28 -5.17
C ASP A 464 0.18 -5.87 -5.91
N LEU A 465 0.82 -6.89 -5.33
CA LEU A 465 1.91 -7.62 -5.98
C LEU A 465 1.43 -8.40 -7.21
N MET A 466 0.21 -8.95 -7.17
CA MET A 466 -0.40 -9.56 -8.36
C MET A 466 -0.59 -8.52 -9.47
N TYR A 467 -0.97 -7.28 -9.18
CA TYR A 467 -1.04 -6.25 -10.22
C TYR A 467 0.31 -5.98 -10.88
N ALA A 468 1.40 -5.96 -10.11
CA ALA A 468 2.74 -5.82 -10.69
C ALA A 468 3.10 -6.99 -11.65
N PHE A 469 2.51 -8.18 -11.45
CA PHE A 469 2.69 -9.31 -12.34
C PHE A 469 1.80 -9.25 -13.60
N PHE A 470 0.52 -8.91 -13.42
CA PHE A 470 -0.48 -8.92 -14.50
C PHE A 470 -0.51 -7.62 -15.32
N ASP A 471 -0.22 -6.46 -14.73
CA ASP A 471 -0.21 -5.17 -15.43
C ASP A 471 1.24 -4.75 -15.82
N PRO A 472 1.61 -4.85 -17.11
CA PRO A 472 2.91 -4.38 -17.59
C PRO A 472 3.12 -2.87 -17.43
N ARG A 473 2.06 -2.07 -17.31
CA ARG A 473 2.15 -0.61 -17.09
C ARG A 473 2.65 -0.30 -15.68
N ILE A 474 2.32 -1.13 -14.70
CA ILE A 474 2.88 -1.00 -13.34
C ILE A 474 4.37 -1.32 -13.39
N ARG A 475 4.79 -2.35 -14.14
CA ARG A 475 6.21 -2.67 -14.34
C ARG A 475 6.99 -1.54 -15.04
N SER A 476 6.41 -0.90 -16.05
CA SER A 476 7.07 0.22 -16.72
C SER A 476 7.18 1.44 -15.82
N LYS A 477 6.13 1.79 -15.07
CA LYS A 477 6.17 2.86 -14.06
C LYS A 477 7.23 2.59 -13.00
N MET A 478 7.31 1.37 -12.46
CA MET A 478 8.34 1.01 -11.48
C MET A 478 9.77 1.24 -12.01
N LYS A 479 10.05 0.92 -13.28
CA LYS A 479 11.37 1.12 -13.89
C LYS A 479 11.72 2.57 -14.22
N GLN A 480 10.74 3.48 -14.23
CA GLN A 480 10.92 4.90 -14.58
C GLN A 480 11.32 5.77 -13.38
N TYR A 481 11.34 5.23 -12.17
CA TYR A 481 11.87 5.87 -10.95
C TYR A 481 13.33 5.39 -10.71
#